data_AF-F0QQD5-F1
#
_entry.id   AF-F0QQD5-F1
#
_cell.length_a   1.000
_cell.length_b   1.000
_cell.length_c   1.000
_cell.angle_alpha   90.00
_cell.angle_beta   90.00
_cell.angle_gamma   90.00
#
_symmetry.space_group_name_H-M   'P 1'
#
loop_
_entity.id
_entity.type
_entity.pdbx_description
1 polymer ?
#
loop_
_entity_poly.entity_id
_entity_poly.type
_entity_poly.pdbx_seq_one_letter_code
_entity_poly.pdbx_strand_id
1 'polypeptide(L)'
;MELLAEYINKGRTNDGYSCEEWNNGQNGRSVILEKSKCREKIRKIWKENFDSQPQIWFRADGQTAALFFERKLSLPKNKHYLLKTKNQGNWEANGWSCEHKEDSEDPKKIVVSCE
;
A
#
# COMPACT_ATOMS: atom_id res chain seq x y z
N MET A 1 6.12 17.83 -7.59
CA MET A 1 5.86 16.44 -8.02
C MET A 1 4.79 15.89 -7.10
N GLU A 2 3.74 15.30 -7.67
CA GLU A 2 2.62 14.74 -6.90
C GLU A 2 2.93 13.28 -6.56
N LEU A 3 2.78 12.90 -5.28
CA LEU A 3 3.01 11.53 -4.83
C LEU A 3 1.77 10.69 -5.13
N LEU A 4 1.88 9.74 -6.05
CA LEU A 4 0.74 9.00 -6.59
C LEU A 4 0.52 7.67 -5.88
N ALA A 5 1.60 6.99 -5.47
CA ALA A 5 1.51 5.78 -4.67
C ALA A 5 2.65 5.67 -3.66
N GLU A 6 2.34 5.04 -2.53
CA GLU A 6 3.27 4.72 -1.46
C GLU A 6 3.09 3.25 -1.09
N TYR A 7 4.20 2.56 -0.84
CA TYR A 7 4.22 1.15 -0.47
C TYR A 7 5.18 0.91 0.69
N ILE A 8 4.78 0.07 1.63
CA ILE A 8 5.61 -0.42 2.72
C ILE A 8 5.42 -1.93 2.80
N ASN A 9 6.53 -2.67 2.88
CA ASN A 9 6.53 -4.10 3.14
C ASN A 9 7.44 -4.41 4.33
N LYS A 10 6.90 -5.13 5.30
CA LYS A 10 7.55 -5.47 6.57
C LYS A 10 8.73 -6.45 6.42
N GLY A 11 8.81 -7.19 5.31
CA GLY A 11 9.83 -8.21 5.08
C GLY A 11 9.72 -9.38 6.07
N ARG A 12 10.42 -10.49 5.80
CA ARG A 12 10.36 -11.70 6.66
C ARG A 12 11.26 -11.63 7.91
N THR A 13 11.99 -10.55 8.14
CA THR A 13 12.97 -10.42 9.23
C THR A 13 12.75 -9.13 10.02
N ASN A 14 12.91 -9.19 11.34
CA ASN A 14 12.50 -8.18 12.34
C ASN A 14 12.95 -6.71 12.13
N ASP A 15 13.84 -6.39 11.18
CA ASP A 15 14.30 -5.02 10.87
C ASP A 15 14.17 -4.65 9.36
N GLY A 16 13.47 -5.46 8.58
CA GLY A 16 13.55 -5.50 7.12
C GLY A 16 12.51 -4.70 6.33
N TYR A 17 12.05 -3.56 6.84
CA TYR A 17 11.08 -2.75 6.08
C TYR A 17 11.68 -2.25 4.77
N SER A 18 10.91 -2.37 3.70
CA SER A 18 11.17 -1.71 2.42
C SER A 18 10.05 -0.71 2.12
N CYS A 19 10.42 0.51 1.75
CA CYS A 19 9.47 1.54 1.36
C CYS A 19 9.74 1.98 -0.08
N GLU A 20 8.68 2.11 -0.86
CA GLU A 20 8.74 2.57 -2.26
C GLU A 20 7.74 3.70 -2.50
N GLU A 21 8.12 4.65 -3.36
CA GLU A 21 7.27 5.77 -3.78
C GLU A 21 7.21 5.88 -5.29
N TRP A 22 6.02 6.25 -5.81
CA TRP A 22 5.81 6.56 -7.22
C TRP A 22 5.37 8.01 -7.37
N ASN A 23 6.22 8.83 -7.99
CA ASN A 23 5.96 10.25 -8.26
C ASN A 23 5.54 10.53 -9.71
N ASN A 24 5.63 9.54 -10.61
CA ASN A 24 5.33 9.67 -12.06
C ASN A 24 4.45 8.52 -12.58
N GLY A 25 3.39 8.19 -11.84
CA GLY A 25 2.43 7.14 -12.19
C GLY A 25 2.98 5.73 -12.03
N GLN A 26 2.12 4.72 -12.19
CA GLN A 26 2.47 3.31 -11.97
C GLN A 26 3.41 2.69 -12.99
N ASN A 27 3.48 3.28 -14.19
CA ASN A 27 4.44 2.85 -15.20
C ASN A 27 5.80 3.55 -15.03
N GLY A 28 5.91 4.51 -14.11
CA GLY A 28 7.17 5.07 -13.67
C GLY A 28 7.92 4.09 -12.77
N ARG A 29 9.25 4.17 -12.77
CA ARG A 29 10.07 3.46 -11.77
C ARG A 29 9.71 3.95 -10.39
N SER A 30 9.49 3.04 -9.44
CA SER A 30 9.48 3.40 -8.03
C SER A 30 10.85 3.92 -7.62
N VAL A 31 10.84 4.80 -6.64
CA VAL A 31 12.03 5.16 -5.88
C VAL A 31 11.99 4.36 -4.58
N ILE A 32 13.00 3.53 -4.36
CA ILE A 32 13.22 2.88 -3.07
C ILE A 32 13.72 3.95 -2.10
N LEU A 33 13.05 4.10 -0.97
CA LEU A 33 13.46 5.05 0.05
C LEU A 33 14.68 4.55 0.81
N GLU A 34 15.57 5.48 1.16
CA GLU A 34 16.64 5.22 2.13
C GLU A 34 16.05 4.76 3.48
N LYS A 35 16.79 3.92 4.21
CA LYS A 35 16.34 3.33 5.47
C LYS A 35 15.91 4.34 6.53
N SER A 36 16.55 5.51 6.59
CA SER A 36 16.17 6.59 7.52
C SER A 36 14.79 7.16 7.18
N LYS A 37 14.57 7.54 5.92
CA LYS A 37 13.29 8.06 5.42
C LYS A 37 12.16 7.04 5.54
N CYS A 38 12.44 5.77 5.23
CA CYS A 38 11.48 4.69 5.41
C CYS A 38 11.06 4.56 6.88
N ARG A 39 12.02 4.60 7.82
CA ARG A 39 11.71 4.58 9.27
C ARG A 39 10.91 5.78 9.74
N GLU A 40 11.23 6.99 9.27
CA GLU A 40 10.45 8.20 9.58
C GLU A 40 9.00 8.07 9.11
N LYS A 41 8.79 7.56 7.89
CA LYS A 41 7.46 7.33 7.33
C LYS A 41 6.66 6.30 8.13
N ILE A 42 7.27 5.18 8.46
CA ILE A 42 6.69 4.12 9.29
C ILE A 42 6.26 4.68 10.66
N ARG A 43 7.11 5.50 11.30
CA ARG A 43 6.76 6.19 12.54
C ARG A 43 5.59 7.15 12.37
N LYS A 44 5.53 7.88 11.25
CA LYS A 44 4.41 8.80 10.97
C LYS A 44 3.09 8.06 10.80
N ILE A 45 3.09 6.96 10.04
CA ILE A 45 1.87 6.19 9.73
C ILE A 45 1.39 5.41 10.94
N TRP A 46 2.30 4.74 11.66
CA TRP A 46 1.94 3.78 12.71
C TRP A 46 2.29 4.21 14.14
N LYS A 47 2.80 5.43 14.34
CA LYS A 47 3.09 6.02 15.67
C LYS A 47 3.85 5.08 16.61
N GLU A 48 4.85 4.37 16.09
CA GLU A 48 5.69 3.40 16.82
C GLU A 48 5.00 2.11 17.28
N ASN A 49 3.75 1.85 16.87
CA ASN A 49 3.15 0.54 17.05
C ASN A 49 3.63 -0.40 15.93
N PHE A 50 4.73 -1.12 16.17
CA PHE A 50 5.37 -2.01 15.19
C PHE A 50 4.76 -3.42 15.12
N ASP A 51 4.10 -3.85 16.20
CA ASP A 51 3.58 -5.21 16.32
C ASP A 51 2.28 -5.41 15.54
N SER A 52 1.43 -4.38 15.45
CA SER A 52 0.17 -4.43 14.69
C SER A 52 0.27 -3.90 13.26
N GLN A 53 1.49 -3.84 12.69
CA GLN A 53 1.70 -3.36 11.32
C GLN A 53 1.46 -4.48 10.32
N PRO A 54 0.67 -4.21 9.26
CA PRO A 54 0.43 -5.19 8.23
C PRO A 54 1.71 -5.55 7.50
N GLN A 55 1.72 -6.75 6.93
CA GLN A 55 2.83 -7.21 6.10
C GLN A 55 3.00 -6.34 4.86
N ILE A 56 1.89 -5.87 4.30
CA ILE A 56 1.86 -4.90 3.20
C ILE A 56 0.96 -3.73 3.58
N TRP A 57 1.47 -2.52 3.37
CA TRP A 57 0.68 -1.29 3.39
C TRP A 57 0.86 -0.56 2.07
N PHE A 58 -0.24 -0.13 1.46
CA PHE A 58 -0.21 0.56 0.18
C PHE A 58 -1.22 1.70 0.18
N ARG A 59 -0.84 2.86 -0.34
CA ARG A 59 -1.71 4.04 -0.43
C ARG A 59 -1.66 4.65 -1.81
N ALA A 60 -2.81 4.78 -2.45
CA ALA A 60 -2.97 5.41 -3.77
C ALA A 60 -4.44 5.68 -4.09
N ASP A 61 -4.73 6.29 -5.24
CA ASP A 61 -6.09 6.26 -5.80
C ASP A 61 -6.53 4.82 -6.15
N GLY A 62 -7.83 4.61 -6.28
CA GLY A 62 -8.40 3.27 -6.50
C GLY A 62 -8.00 2.59 -7.81
N GLN A 63 -7.76 3.36 -8.89
CA GLN A 63 -7.31 2.80 -10.16
C GLN A 63 -5.86 2.32 -10.07
N THR A 64 -5.01 3.14 -9.47
CA THR A 64 -3.62 2.82 -9.16
C THR A 64 -3.55 1.59 -8.25
N ALA A 65 -4.32 1.55 -7.16
CA ALA A 65 -4.36 0.36 -6.29
C ALA A 65 -4.74 -0.91 -7.05
N ALA A 66 -5.83 -0.90 -7.83
CA ALA A 66 -6.26 -2.07 -8.59
C ALA A 66 -5.16 -2.63 -9.50
N LEU A 67 -4.46 -1.76 -10.25
CA LEU A 67 -3.38 -2.16 -11.14
C LEU A 67 -2.14 -2.67 -10.39
N PHE A 68 -1.80 -2.09 -9.22
CA PHE A 68 -0.71 -2.57 -8.39
C PHE A 68 -0.99 -4.01 -7.92
N PHE A 69 -2.17 -4.23 -7.35
CA PHE A 69 -2.54 -5.52 -6.77
C PHE A 69 -2.78 -6.59 -7.84
N GLU A 70 -3.23 -6.23 -9.05
CA GLU A 70 -3.23 -7.12 -10.21
C GLU A 70 -1.82 -7.64 -10.52
N ARG A 71 -0.84 -6.73 -10.57
CA ARG A 71 0.55 -7.06 -10.96
C ARG A 71 1.35 -7.74 -9.85
N LYS A 72 1.17 -7.33 -8.60
CA LYS A 72 2.01 -7.75 -7.46
C LYS A 72 1.42 -8.91 -6.66
N LEU A 73 0.11 -8.94 -6.46
CA LEU A 73 -0.58 -9.98 -5.68
C LEU A 73 -1.57 -10.80 -6.53
N SER A 74 -1.51 -10.68 -7.85
CA SER A 74 -2.37 -11.43 -8.79
C SER A 74 -3.86 -11.25 -8.50
N LEU A 75 -4.27 -10.04 -8.10
CA LEU A 75 -5.69 -9.71 -7.93
C LEU A 75 -6.43 -9.93 -9.26
N PRO A 76 -7.47 -10.79 -9.29
CA PRO A 76 -8.25 -11.00 -10.51
C PRO A 76 -8.95 -9.71 -10.98
N LYS A 77 -9.00 -9.49 -12.31
CA LYS A 77 -9.65 -8.30 -12.91
C LYS A 77 -11.10 -8.09 -12.47
N ASN A 78 -11.85 -9.17 -12.27
CA ASN A 78 -13.23 -9.11 -11.79
C ASN A 78 -13.35 -8.63 -10.32
N LYS A 79 -12.25 -8.53 -9.57
CA LYS A 79 -12.20 -7.95 -8.21
C LYS A 79 -11.69 -6.51 -8.17
N HIS A 80 -11.29 -5.92 -9.31
CA HIS A 80 -10.80 -4.54 -9.34
C HIS A 80 -11.82 -3.51 -8.86
N TYR A 81 -13.11 -3.81 -8.99
CA TYR A 81 -14.17 -2.90 -8.55
C TYR A 81 -14.11 -2.63 -7.04
N LEU A 82 -13.61 -3.58 -6.23
CA LEU A 82 -13.48 -3.42 -4.77
C LEU A 82 -12.65 -2.18 -4.46
N LEU A 83 -11.47 -2.12 -5.06
CA LEU A 83 -10.50 -1.02 -4.87
C LEU A 83 -10.89 0.29 -5.56
N LYS A 84 -11.89 0.28 -6.46
CA LYS A 84 -12.41 1.50 -7.09
C LYS A 84 -13.48 2.19 -6.24
N THR A 85 -14.00 1.50 -5.22
CA THR A 85 -14.89 2.11 -4.24
C THR A 85 -14.07 2.65 -3.07
N LYS A 86 -14.56 3.73 -2.45
CA LYS A 86 -13.95 4.28 -1.22
C LYS A 86 -14.49 3.62 0.05
N ASN A 87 -15.58 2.86 -0.08
CA ASN A 87 -16.15 2.09 1.00
C ASN A 87 -15.14 1.04 1.47
N GLN A 88 -15.21 0.67 2.75
CA GLN A 88 -14.38 -0.41 3.27
C GLN A 88 -14.70 -1.72 2.55
N GLY A 89 -13.66 -2.46 2.18
CA GLY A 89 -13.79 -3.75 1.52
C GLY A 89 -12.62 -4.67 1.84
N ASN A 90 -12.84 -5.97 1.72
CA ASN A 90 -11.84 -7.00 1.99
C ASN A 90 -11.81 -8.07 0.88
N TRP A 91 -10.66 -8.70 0.71
CA TRP A 91 -10.48 -9.81 -0.23
C TRP A 91 -9.26 -10.64 0.12
N GLU A 92 -9.26 -11.89 -0.35
CA GLU A 92 -8.09 -12.75 -0.35
C GLU A 92 -7.40 -12.75 -1.73
N ALA A 93 -6.07 -12.67 -1.73
CA ALA A 93 -5.23 -12.77 -2.92
C ALA A 93 -3.84 -13.35 -2.57
N ASN A 94 -3.43 -14.40 -3.29
CA ASN A 94 -2.10 -15.01 -3.16
C ASN A 94 -1.71 -15.37 -1.71
N GLY A 95 -2.68 -15.88 -0.93
CA GLY A 95 -2.48 -16.26 0.48
C GLY A 95 -2.51 -15.10 1.47
N TRP A 96 -2.71 -13.86 1.00
CA TRP A 96 -2.85 -12.67 1.83
C TRP A 96 -4.32 -12.35 2.08
N SER A 97 -4.65 -11.95 3.30
CA SER A 97 -5.92 -11.32 3.63
C SER A 97 -5.74 -9.80 3.55
N CYS A 98 -6.38 -9.17 2.58
CA CYS A 98 -6.26 -7.73 2.33
C CYS A 98 -7.57 -7.00 2.66
N GLU A 99 -7.45 -5.80 3.19
CA GLU A 99 -8.54 -4.85 3.34
C GLU A 99 -8.17 -3.48 2.81
N HIS A 100 -9.17 -2.69 2.41
CA HIS A 100 -8.99 -1.30 2.06
C HIS A 100 -10.02 -0.41 2.73
N LYS A 101 -9.66 0.86 2.90
CA LYS A 101 -10.52 1.94 3.39
C LYS A 101 -10.15 3.26 2.76
N GLU A 102 -11.04 4.24 2.81
CA GLU A 102 -10.70 5.62 2.48
C GLU A 102 -9.55 6.12 3.36
N ASP A 103 -8.64 6.88 2.76
CA ASP A 103 -7.57 7.53 3.49
C ASP A 103 -8.09 8.77 4.23
N SER A 104 -7.80 8.83 5.53
CA SER A 104 -8.19 9.95 6.40
C SER A 104 -7.47 11.26 6.09
N GLU A 105 -6.28 11.21 5.49
CA GLU A 105 -5.51 12.41 5.13
C GLU A 105 -5.83 12.93 3.72
N ASP A 106 -6.16 12.02 2.78
CA ASP A 106 -6.51 12.36 1.40
C ASP A 106 -7.70 11.53 0.91
N PRO A 107 -8.93 12.07 0.94
CA PRO A 107 -10.13 11.35 0.53
C PRO A 107 -10.13 10.90 -0.94
N LYS A 108 -9.18 11.34 -1.78
CA LYS A 108 -9.04 10.84 -3.16
C LYS A 108 -8.32 9.49 -3.21
N LYS A 109 -7.72 9.06 -2.10
CA LYS A 109 -6.94 7.84 -1.99
C LYS A 109 -7.61 6.83 -1.07
N ILE A 110 -7.17 5.60 -1.23
CA ILE A 110 -7.46 4.50 -0.31
C ILE A 110 -6.15 4.05 0.33
N VAL A 111 -6.27 3.46 1.51
CA VAL A 111 -5.22 2.70 2.17
C VAL A 111 -5.60 1.23 2.10
N VAL A 112 -4.68 0.41 1.62
CA VAL A 112 -4.76 -1.04 1.62
C VAL A 112 -3.79 -1.60 2.65
N SER A 113 -4.24 -2.59 3.41
CA SER A 113 -3.43 -3.34 4.37
C SER A 113 -3.62 -4.83 4.12
N CYS A 114 -2.53 -5.60 4.07
CA CYS A 114 -2.59 -7.06 3.93
C CYS A 114 -1.75 -7.78 4.97
N GLU A 115 -2.28 -8.91 5.46
CA GLU A 115 -1.69 -9.82 6.45
C GLU A 115 -1.48 -11.23 5.90
#